data_AF-A0A9E0B8Q9-F1
#
_entry.id   AF-A0A9E0B8Q9-F1
#
_cell.length_a   1.000
_cell.length_b   1.000
_cell.length_c   1.000
_cell.angle_alpha   90.00
_cell.angle_beta   90.00
_cell.angle_gamma   90.00
#
_symmetry.space_group_name_H-M   'P 1'
#
loop_
_entity.id
_entity.type
_entity.pdbx_description
1 polymer ?
#
loop_
_entity_poly.entity_id
_entity_poly.type
_entity_poly.pdbx_seq_one_letter_code
_entity_poly.pdbx_strand_id
1 'polypeptide(L)'
;MKKLIYIICILSFTFNLNAQTSDLDTGFGVVGIVELPLDAYISYCWDIVLYDDGKIAACGFIDDEIFSRSKAIVVRLLTNGDLDSTFSEDGMVEFGLADKDFYANAISIHPDGGLLIAGQIKSTNGIDNNYFVLKLLDDGSIDTMFADAGFYIDPVEGANSEFEDLVITADEKILLAGTTYISGIGWTMITLQLEANGNVDSTYGVDGLTNYNIPLQSTTTATIELTTDGSFFLTGYVFFSNLDFFAVKYFADGIQDLSFGSGGKIKVDFYSPENSVDYPYDAVVDSDGRLFITGLSKPIPSGENSRGATVCILDEGIIDSSYGNDGVLLLDTCVSTLITGNAIQPDGKLIVGGHGYCGDSTQIILARYTIDGLIDTTFFSGGVHLEPVRGLVQTLELQNDGKILVGGKLNGQFMIIRFKTPDVSPCSEAPANLSVPMINANKAKLQWEPVIGAVKYKLQYKEIGTEIWNQFILNTNSKIVSGLSPSTNYKFRVRALCEDTISLPWSEAFAFNTPALKFAFNNNMDDQEVLIYPNPFSDYLQIQLPEILDEKIHIEIVSLTGVVLDSRYFILNNTNYISLDATDIPAGLYTVILATNAGKIRSQVVKLYSE
;
A
#
# COMPACT_ATOMS: atom_id res chain seq x y z
N MET A 1 -51.99 -19.06 69.84
CA MET A 1 -51.14 -19.71 68.81
C MET A 1 -51.79 -19.42 67.46
N LYS A 2 -51.21 -18.82 66.43
CA LYS A 2 -49.90 -18.23 66.09
C LYS A 2 -50.21 -16.96 65.26
N LYS A 3 -49.39 -15.91 65.38
CA LYS A 3 -49.55 -14.64 64.65
C LYS A 3 -49.48 -14.87 63.13
N LEU A 4 -50.45 -14.32 62.40
CA LEU A 4 -50.51 -14.28 60.94
C LEU A 4 -49.46 -13.27 60.44
N ILE A 5 -48.50 -13.74 59.66
CA ILE A 5 -47.44 -12.93 59.03
C ILE A 5 -48.03 -12.33 57.75
N TYR A 6 -48.07 -11.00 57.66
CA TYR A 6 -48.33 -10.30 56.41
C TYR A 6 -47.05 -10.32 55.57
N ILE A 7 -47.14 -10.96 54.40
CA ILE A 7 -46.09 -10.98 53.38
C ILE A 7 -46.10 -9.61 52.68
N ILE A 8 -45.02 -8.87 52.85
CA ILE A 8 -44.74 -7.64 52.10
C ILE A 8 -44.30 -8.05 50.68
N CYS A 9 -45.12 -7.74 49.69
CA CYS A 9 -44.75 -7.81 48.28
C CYS A 9 -43.73 -6.70 47.99
N ILE A 10 -42.46 -7.06 47.86
CA ILE A 10 -41.44 -6.20 47.27
C ILE A 10 -41.56 -6.33 45.76
N LEU A 11 -41.98 -5.25 45.09
CA LEU A 11 -41.87 -5.10 43.64
C LEU A 11 -40.40 -5.26 43.25
N SER A 12 -40.05 -6.39 42.63
CA SER A 12 -38.78 -6.55 41.93
C SER A 12 -38.84 -5.74 40.65
N PHE A 13 -38.03 -4.68 40.57
CA PHE A 13 -37.68 -4.04 39.31
C PHE A 13 -37.04 -5.09 38.39
N THR A 14 -37.70 -5.38 37.28
CA THR A 14 -37.08 -6.10 36.16
C THR A 14 -36.00 -5.20 35.58
N PHE A 15 -34.75 -5.59 35.75
CA PHE A 15 -33.67 -5.10 34.90
C PHE A 15 -34.04 -5.52 33.47
N ASN A 16 -34.29 -4.56 32.59
CA ASN A 16 -34.22 -4.82 31.16
C ASN A 16 -32.76 -5.18 30.89
N LEU A 17 -32.50 -6.45 30.54
CA LEU A 17 -31.33 -6.79 29.76
C LEU A 17 -31.43 -5.95 28.48
N ASN A 18 -30.58 -4.93 28.35
CA ASN A 18 -30.32 -4.37 27.03
C ASN A 18 -29.73 -5.52 26.22
N ALA A 19 -30.48 -5.98 25.22
CA ALA A 19 -29.87 -6.69 24.10
C ALA A 19 -28.78 -5.74 23.56
N GLN A 20 -27.51 -6.12 23.72
CA GLN A 20 -26.44 -5.45 23.02
C GLN A 20 -26.79 -5.57 21.53
N THR A 21 -27.12 -4.45 20.90
CA THR A 21 -27.21 -4.39 19.44
C THR A 21 -25.85 -4.89 18.95
N SER A 22 -25.85 -6.00 18.21
CA SER A 22 -24.60 -6.56 17.69
C SER A 22 -23.82 -5.47 16.96
N ASP A 23 -22.54 -5.37 17.29
CA ASP A 23 -21.59 -4.46 16.66
C ASP A 23 -21.30 -4.85 15.20
N LEU A 24 -21.83 -5.98 14.75
CA LEU A 24 -21.85 -6.41 13.35
C LEU A 24 -22.66 -5.45 12.47
N ASP A 25 -22.17 -5.22 11.26
CA ASP A 25 -22.90 -4.47 10.25
C ASP A 25 -24.02 -5.31 9.64
N THR A 26 -25.22 -5.21 10.20
CA THR A 26 -26.41 -5.89 9.69
C THR A 26 -26.78 -5.60 8.23
N GLY A 27 -26.21 -4.56 7.60
CA GLY A 27 -26.36 -4.26 6.17
C GLY A 27 -25.37 -4.99 5.26
N PHE A 28 -24.48 -5.81 5.83
CA PHE A 28 -23.48 -6.59 5.13
C PHE A 28 -23.79 -8.09 5.20
N GLY A 29 -23.85 -8.78 4.07
CA GLY A 29 -24.14 -10.21 4.02
C GLY A 29 -25.36 -10.61 4.87
N VAL A 30 -25.25 -11.75 5.56
CA VAL A 30 -26.25 -12.21 6.53
C VAL A 30 -25.84 -11.74 7.93
N VAL A 31 -26.39 -10.61 8.37
CA VAL A 31 -26.18 -10.05 9.73
C VAL A 31 -24.69 -9.76 10.00
N GLY A 32 -24.01 -9.14 9.03
CA GLY A 32 -22.60 -8.76 9.12
C GLY A 32 -21.62 -9.84 8.68
N ILE A 33 -22.10 -10.99 8.19
CA ILE A 33 -21.27 -12.13 7.84
C ILE A 33 -21.53 -12.53 6.39
N VAL A 34 -20.45 -12.67 5.61
CA VAL A 34 -20.46 -13.31 4.30
C VAL A 34 -19.82 -14.68 4.44
N GLU A 35 -20.58 -15.71 4.08
CA GLU A 35 -20.10 -17.07 3.85
C GLU A 35 -20.32 -17.39 2.38
N LEU A 36 -19.38 -18.09 1.74
CA LEU A 36 -19.48 -18.43 0.33
C LEU A 36 -20.37 -19.67 0.13
N PRO A 37 -21.16 -19.73 -0.96
CA PRO A 37 -22.02 -20.87 -1.27
C PRO A 37 -21.21 -22.02 -1.91
N LEU A 38 -20.19 -22.51 -1.20
CA LEU A 38 -19.28 -23.55 -1.69
C LEU A 38 -19.72 -24.94 -1.21
N ASP A 39 -19.70 -25.91 -2.11
CA ASP A 39 -19.82 -27.34 -1.78
C ASP A 39 -18.46 -27.91 -1.31
N ALA A 40 -17.74 -27.16 -0.47
CA ALA A 40 -16.40 -27.47 -0.01
C ALA A 40 -16.39 -28.02 1.42
N TYR A 41 -15.44 -28.90 1.72
CA TYR A 41 -15.28 -29.40 3.08
C TYR A 41 -14.63 -28.34 3.98
N ILE A 42 -13.57 -27.70 3.48
CA ILE A 42 -12.89 -26.60 4.16
C ILE A 42 -12.59 -25.49 3.15
N SER A 43 -12.76 -24.23 3.57
CA SER A 43 -12.31 -23.07 2.82
C SER A 43 -11.83 -21.96 3.76
N TYR A 44 -10.90 -21.13 3.29
CA TYR A 44 -10.30 -20.04 4.07
C TYR A 44 -10.23 -18.77 3.24
N CYS A 45 -10.58 -17.64 3.85
CA CYS A 45 -10.12 -16.32 3.41
C CYS A 45 -8.74 -16.08 4.04
N TRP A 46 -7.75 -15.77 3.21
CA TRP A 46 -6.40 -15.45 3.66
C TRP A 46 -6.21 -13.94 3.72
N ASP A 47 -6.63 -13.24 2.67
CA ASP A 47 -6.39 -11.82 2.51
C ASP A 47 -7.56 -11.09 1.84
N ILE A 48 -7.69 -9.78 2.10
CA ILE A 48 -8.78 -8.89 1.65
C ILE A 48 -8.20 -7.56 1.17
N VAL A 49 -8.70 -7.06 0.04
CA VAL A 49 -8.41 -5.71 -0.45
C VAL A 49 -9.67 -4.94 -0.83
N LEU A 50 -9.57 -3.61 -0.75
CA LEU A 50 -10.69 -2.68 -0.94
C LEU A 50 -10.52 -1.84 -2.20
N TYR A 51 -11.54 -1.84 -3.05
CA TYR A 51 -11.62 -0.89 -4.16
C TYR A 51 -12.07 0.49 -3.65
N ASP A 52 -11.65 1.55 -4.37
CA ASP A 52 -12.08 2.93 -4.12
C ASP A 52 -13.60 3.13 -4.12
N ASP A 53 -14.32 2.32 -4.91
CA ASP A 53 -15.78 2.37 -5.00
C ASP A 53 -16.49 1.58 -3.87
N GLY A 54 -15.70 0.97 -2.97
CA GLY A 54 -16.13 0.20 -1.82
C GLY A 54 -16.45 -1.27 -2.10
N LYS A 55 -16.26 -1.75 -3.34
CA LYS A 55 -16.21 -3.20 -3.58
C LYS A 55 -15.06 -3.83 -2.79
N ILE A 56 -15.18 -5.13 -2.54
CA ILE A 56 -14.22 -5.90 -1.75
C ILE A 56 -13.74 -7.05 -2.63
N ALA A 57 -12.43 -7.28 -2.70
CA ALA A 57 -11.89 -8.54 -3.22
C ALA A 57 -11.20 -9.29 -2.09
N ALA A 58 -11.24 -10.61 -2.16
CA ALA A 58 -10.61 -11.47 -1.17
C ALA A 58 -10.06 -12.73 -1.83
N CYS A 59 -8.97 -13.27 -1.30
CA CYS A 59 -8.39 -14.52 -1.79
C CYS A 59 -8.25 -15.55 -0.69
N GLY A 60 -8.01 -16.79 -1.10
CA GLY A 60 -7.67 -17.87 -0.21
C GLY A 60 -7.70 -19.21 -0.93
N PHE A 61 -8.19 -20.25 -0.26
CA PHE A 61 -8.25 -21.57 -0.85
C PHE A 61 -9.45 -22.38 -0.39
N ILE A 62 -9.74 -23.40 -1.19
CA ILE A 62 -10.76 -24.41 -0.96
C ILE A 62 -10.07 -25.76 -0.92
N ASP A 63 -10.33 -26.55 0.12
CA ASP A 63 -9.93 -27.96 0.21
C ASP A 63 -11.12 -28.84 -0.18
N ASP A 64 -11.00 -29.53 -1.31
CA ASP A 64 -12.03 -30.38 -1.87
C ASP A 64 -11.76 -31.85 -1.51
N GLU A 65 -12.56 -32.41 -0.61
CA GLU A 65 -12.49 -33.82 -0.21
C GLU A 65 -12.71 -34.79 -1.37
N ILE A 66 -13.48 -34.41 -2.40
CA ILE A 66 -13.79 -35.27 -3.54
C ILE A 66 -12.55 -35.51 -4.38
N PHE A 67 -11.68 -34.49 -4.49
CA PHE A 67 -10.44 -34.59 -5.25
C PHE A 67 -9.20 -34.79 -4.38
N SER A 68 -9.31 -34.62 -3.06
CA SER A 68 -8.17 -34.56 -2.12
C SER A 68 -7.15 -33.50 -2.55
N ARG A 69 -7.64 -32.32 -2.92
CA ARG A 69 -6.83 -31.21 -3.47
C ARG A 69 -7.29 -29.85 -2.96
N SER A 70 -6.32 -28.96 -2.77
CA SER A 70 -6.58 -27.55 -2.51
C SER A 70 -6.52 -26.71 -3.79
N LYS A 71 -7.52 -25.87 -4.03
CA LYS A 71 -7.54 -24.88 -5.12
C LYS A 71 -7.51 -23.48 -4.55
N ALA A 72 -6.88 -22.54 -5.27
CA ALA A 72 -7.00 -21.14 -4.94
C ALA A 72 -8.40 -20.63 -5.34
N ILE A 73 -8.93 -19.71 -4.54
CA ILE A 73 -10.16 -18.97 -4.84
C ILE A 73 -9.92 -17.47 -4.67
N VAL A 74 -10.51 -16.70 -5.57
CA VAL A 74 -10.66 -15.25 -5.47
C VAL A 74 -12.15 -14.92 -5.54
N VAL A 75 -12.60 -14.01 -4.70
CA VAL A 75 -14.00 -13.55 -4.68
C VAL A 75 -14.04 -12.05 -4.79
N ARG A 76 -14.99 -11.52 -5.55
CA ARG A 76 -15.35 -10.09 -5.52
C ARG A 76 -16.76 -9.91 -4.98
N LEU A 77 -16.90 -9.02 -4.01
CA LEU A 77 -18.15 -8.66 -3.36
C LEU A 77 -18.48 -7.19 -3.63
N LEU A 78 -19.78 -6.91 -3.69
CA LEU A 78 -20.32 -5.56 -3.64
C LEU A 78 -20.15 -4.97 -2.22
N THR A 79 -20.37 -3.67 -2.08
CA THR A 79 -20.29 -2.95 -0.79
C THR A 79 -21.20 -3.49 0.30
N ASN A 80 -22.26 -4.22 -0.05
CA ASN A 80 -23.19 -4.87 0.87
C ASN A 80 -22.85 -6.34 1.14
N GLY A 81 -21.74 -6.87 0.61
CA GLY A 81 -21.30 -8.24 0.81
C GLY A 81 -21.96 -9.27 -0.11
N ASP A 82 -22.83 -8.85 -1.03
CA ASP A 82 -23.34 -9.75 -2.07
C ASP A 82 -22.22 -10.04 -3.10
N LEU A 83 -22.22 -11.25 -3.67
CA LEU A 83 -21.32 -11.62 -4.76
C LEU A 83 -21.51 -10.69 -5.97
N ASP A 84 -20.40 -10.18 -6.50
CA ASP A 84 -20.42 -9.30 -7.67
C ASP A 84 -20.54 -10.11 -8.97
N SER A 85 -21.76 -10.27 -9.47
CA SER A 85 -22.04 -10.98 -10.74
C SER A 85 -21.35 -10.40 -11.98
N THR A 86 -20.72 -9.22 -11.91
CA THR A 86 -19.91 -8.69 -13.01
C THR A 86 -18.49 -9.26 -13.06
N PHE A 87 -18.09 -10.01 -12.03
CA PHE A 87 -16.81 -10.70 -11.92
C PHE A 87 -17.06 -12.20 -12.11
N SER A 88 -16.55 -12.81 -13.18
CA SER A 88 -16.68 -14.25 -13.47
C SER A 88 -18.12 -14.81 -13.44
N GLU A 89 -19.13 -13.97 -13.72
CA GLU A 89 -20.58 -14.26 -13.70
C GLU A 89 -21.19 -14.63 -12.33
N ASP A 90 -20.43 -15.26 -11.42
CA ASP A 90 -20.87 -15.69 -10.09
C ASP A 90 -20.14 -14.98 -8.93
N GLY A 91 -19.28 -14.01 -9.24
CA GLY A 91 -18.48 -13.27 -8.27
C GLY A 91 -17.23 -14.02 -7.79
N MET A 92 -16.91 -15.19 -8.35
CA MET A 92 -15.84 -16.05 -7.86
C MET A 92 -14.96 -16.58 -9.01
N VAL A 93 -13.67 -16.74 -8.73
CA VAL A 93 -12.70 -17.35 -9.64
C VAL A 93 -11.96 -18.43 -8.87
N GLU A 94 -12.16 -19.69 -9.28
CA GLU A 94 -11.35 -20.82 -8.80
C GLU A 94 -10.27 -21.16 -9.82
N PHE A 95 -9.05 -21.40 -9.34
CA PHE A 95 -7.97 -21.87 -10.23
C PHE A 95 -7.01 -22.82 -9.53
N GLY A 96 -6.33 -23.61 -10.36
CA GLY A 96 -5.33 -24.59 -9.97
C GLY A 96 -4.88 -25.41 -11.18
N LEU A 97 -3.74 -26.09 -11.05
CA LEU A 97 -3.23 -27.01 -12.08
C LEU A 97 -3.48 -28.47 -11.68
N ALA A 98 -3.56 -29.35 -12.68
CA ALA A 98 -3.66 -30.79 -12.43
C ALA A 98 -2.46 -31.26 -11.58
N ASP A 99 -2.75 -32.07 -10.56
CA ASP A 99 -1.78 -32.68 -9.65
C ASP A 99 -0.97 -31.71 -8.76
N LYS A 100 -1.46 -30.48 -8.51
CA LYS A 100 -0.84 -29.56 -7.53
C LYS A 100 -1.89 -28.85 -6.69
N ASP A 101 -1.53 -28.56 -5.44
CA ASP A 101 -2.36 -27.80 -4.51
C ASP A 101 -2.02 -26.32 -4.61
N PHE A 102 -3.01 -25.45 -4.74
CA PHE A 102 -2.84 -24.00 -4.85
C PHE A 102 -3.41 -23.31 -3.62
N TYR A 103 -2.62 -22.42 -3.03
CA TYR A 103 -3.04 -21.56 -1.92
C TYR A 103 -2.75 -20.12 -2.31
N ALA A 104 -3.79 -19.30 -2.46
CA ALA A 104 -3.63 -17.85 -2.62
C ALA A 104 -3.46 -17.23 -1.24
N ASN A 105 -2.28 -16.65 -1.00
CA ASN A 105 -1.91 -16.08 0.29
C ASN A 105 -2.13 -14.56 0.30
N ALA A 106 -1.87 -13.88 -0.80
CA ALA A 106 -1.96 -12.42 -0.87
C ALA A 106 -2.69 -11.96 -2.14
N ILE A 107 -3.35 -10.80 -2.03
CA ILE A 107 -4.09 -10.18 -3.12
C ILE A 107 -3.83 -8.67 -3.13
N SER A 108 -3.71 -8.07 -4.32
CA SER A 108 -3.60 -6.62 -4.47
C SER A 108 -4.37 -6.12 -5.68
N ILE A 109 -4.86 -4.88 -5.59
CA ILE A 109 -5.58 -4.22 -6.70
C ILE A 109 -4.55 -3.53 -7.60
N HIS A 110 -4.47 -3.98 -8.84
CA HIS A 110 -3.59 -3.38 -9.82
C HIS A 110 -4.17 -2.05 -10.33
N PRO A 111 -3.35 -1.03 -10.68
CA PRO A 111 -3.83 0.29 -11.11
C PRO A 111 -4.78 0.32 -12.32
N ASP A 112 -4.81 -0.75 -13.12
CA ASP A 112 -5.76 -0.91 -14.23
C ASP A 112 -7.15 -1.43 -13.79
N GLY A 113 -7.35 -1.69 -12.50
CA GLY A 113 -8.58 -2.23 -11.91
C GLY A 113 -8.61 -3.76 -11.83
N GLY A 114 -7.61 -4.46 -12.35
CA GLY A 114 -7.44 -5.90 -12.17
C GLY A 114 -6.95 -6.29 -10.78
N LEU A 115 -6.74 -7.58 -10.56
CA LEU A 115 -6.24 -8.14 -9.31
C LEU A 115 -4.94 -8.91 -9.57
N LEU A 116 -3.96 -8.72 -8.70
CA LEU A 116 -2.78 -9.58 -8.59
C LEU A 116 -2.95 -10.52 -7.40
N ILE A 117 -2.60 -11.79 -7.60
CA ILE A 117 -2.70 -12.83 -6.58
C ILE A 117 -1.35 -13.52 -6.48
N ALA A 118 -0.79 -13.60 -5.27
CA ALA A 118 0.40 -14.38 -5.00
C ALA A 118 0.11 -15.49 -4.00
N GLY A 119 0.91 -16.54 -4.08
CA GLY A 119 0.83 -17.62 -3.10
C GLY A 119 1.68 -18.80 -3.51
N GLN A 120 1.30 -19.97 -3.00
CA GLN A 120 2.10 -21.18 -3.07
C GLN A 120 1.40 -22.31 -3.84
N ILE A 121 2.22 -23.09 -4.51
CA ILE A 121 1.89 -24.31 -5.22
C ILE A 121 2.58 -25.45 -4.48
N LYS A 122 1.82 -26.31 -3.81
CA LYS A 122 2.34 -27.52 -3.15
C LYS A 122 2.24 -28.73 -4.06
N SER A 123 3.35 -29.45 -4.16
CA SER A 123 3.41 -30.72 -4.88
C SER A 123 2.92 -31.85 -3.98
N THR A 124 2.24 -32.83 -4.57
CA THR A 124 1.63 -33.98 -3.86
C THR A 124 2.66 -34.86 -3.14
N ASN A 125 3.92 -34.77 -3.54
CA ASN A 125 5.03 -35.54 -2.99
C ASN A 125 5.81 -34.76 -1.93
N GLY A 126 5.42 -33.50 -1.64
CA GLY A 126 6.11 -32.59 -0.70
C GLY A 126 7.50 -32.14 -1.17
N ILE A 127 7.82 -32.35 -2.45
CA ILE A 127 9.06 -31.97 -3.12
C ILE A 127 8.64 -31.10 -4.32
N ASP A 128 9.31 -29.98 -4.54
CA ASP A 128 9.01 -28.96 -5.59
C ASP A 128 7.82 -28.06 -5.26
N ASN A 129 7.75 -27.55 -4.03
CA ASN A 129 6.84 -26.44 -3.71
C ASN A 129 7.35 -25.16 -4.39
N ASN A 130 6.48 -24.55 -5.18
CA ASN A 130 6.77 -23.31 -5.88
C ASN A 130 5.84 -22.20 -5.40
N TYR A 131 6.10 -20.97 -5.81
CA TYR A 131 5.16 -19.88 -5.71
C TYR A 131 4.61 -19.50 -7.08
N PHE A 132 3.52 -18.75 -7.08
CA PHE A 132 2.96 -18.16 -8.28
C PHE A 132 2.58 -16.71 -8.06
N VAL A 133 2.52 -15.97 -9.16
CA VAL A 133 1.77 -14.72 -9.28
C VAL A 133 0.82 -14.85 -10.46
N LEU A 134 -0.45 -14.54 -10.24
CA LEU A 134 -1.50 -14.53 -11.25
C LEU A 134 -2.08 -13.13 -11.35
N LYS A 135 -2.36 -12.68 -12.57
CA LYS A 135 -3.14 -11.46 -12.81
C LYS A 135 -4.53 -11.80 -13.35
N LEU A 136 -5.56 -11.25 -12.73
CA LEU A 136 -6.93 -11.24 -13.21
C LEU A 136 -7.28 -9.84 -13.74
N LEU A 137 -8.08 -9.78 -14.80
CA LEU A 137 -8.70 -8.56 -15.31
C LEU A 137 -9.87 -8.16 -14.39
N ASP A 138 -10.38 -6.94 -14.57
CA ASP A 138 -11.52 -6.41 -13.80
C ASP A 138 -12.82 -7.23 -13.98
N ASP A 139 -12.93 -8.07 -15.02
CA ASP A 139 -14.05 -8.99 -15.20
C ASP A 139 -13.82 -10.38 -14.56
N GLY A 140 -12.67 -10.59 -13.92
CA GLY A 140 -12.26 -11.85 -13.29
C GLY A 140 -11.63 -12.87 -14.24
N SER A 141 -11.53 -12.58 -15.54
CA SER A 141 -10.79 -13.45 -16.45
C SER A 141 -9.27 -13.32 -16.25
N ILE A 142 -8.52 -14.39 -16.52
CA ILE A 142 -7.06 -14.38 -16.41
C ILE A 142 -6.46 -13.46 -17.48
N ASP A 143 -5.58 -12.55 -17.08
CA ASP A 143 -4.82 -11.70 -18.00
C ASP A 143 -3.71 -12.53 -18.66
N THR A 144 -4.02 -13.18 -19.79
CA THR A 144 -3.07 -14.05 -20.49
C THR A 144 -1.83 -13.33 -21.05
N MET A 145 -1.80 -11.99 -21.02
CA MET A 145 -0.65 -11.20 -21.45
C MET A 145 0.36 -10.98 -20.33
N PHE A 146 0.00 -11.28 -19.08
CA PHE A 146 0.88 -11.23 -17.93
C PHE A 146 1.80 -12.45 -17.88
N ALA A 147 3.11 -12.23 -17.74
CA ALA A 147 4.14 -13.27 -17.67
C ALA A 147 3.95 -14.37 -18.73
N ASP A 148 3.86 -15.64 -18.31
CA ASP A 148 3.58 -16.77 -19.20
C ASP A 148 2.11 -17.21 -19.06
N ALA A 149 1.29 -16.81 -20.03
CA ALA A 149 -0.13 -17.14 -20.10
C ALA A 149 -0.94 -16.77 -18.83
N GLY A 150 -0.56 -15.67 -18.18
CA GLY A 150 -1.19 -15.14 -16.96
C GLY A 150 -0.48 -15.51 -15.67
N PHE A 151 0.51 -16.40 -15.71
CA PHE A 151 1.21 -16.87 -14.52
C PHE A 151 2.70 -16.54 -14.57
N TYR A 152 3.19 -15.97 -13.49
CA TYR A 152 4.59 -16.11 -13.10
C TYR A 152 4.69 -17.32 -12.16
N ILE A 153 5.60 -18.26 -12.43
CA ILE A 153 5.94 -19.37 -11.53
C ILE A 153 7.47 -19.43 -11.47
N ASP A 154 8.04 -19.57 -10.28
CA ASP A 154 9.50 -19.63 -10.12
C ASP A 154 10.11 -20.74 -10.99
N PRO A 155 11.09 -20.43 -11.86
CA PRO A 155 11.82 -21.44 -12.61
C PRO A 155 12.77 -22.30 -11.76
N VAL A 156 13.00 -22.01 -10.47
CA VAL A 156 14.00 -22.76 -9.66
C VAL A 156 13.50 -24.16 -9.30
N GLU A 157 13.96 -25.15 -10.07
CA GLU A 157 13.72 -26.57 -9.83
C GLU A 157 14.34 -27.02 -8.48
N GLY A 158 13.53 -27.57 -7.58
CA GLY A 158 13.95 -28.08 -6.27
C GLY A 158 14.06 -27.05 -5.14
N ALA A 159 13.71 -25.77 -5.37
CA ALA A 159 13.49 -24.83 -4.27
C ALA A 159 12.20 -25.19 -3.51
N ASN A 160 12.15 -24.82 -2.23
CA ASN A 160 10.92 -24.85 -1.43
C ASN A 160 10.66 -23.42 -0.99
N SER A 161 9.86 -22.72 -1.78
CA SER A 161 9.65 -21.27 -1.66
C SER A 161 8.17 -20.97 -1.50
N GLU A 162 7.86 -20.03 -0.62
CA GLU A 162 6.49 -19.61 -0.28
C GLU A 162 6.47 -18.07 -0.28
N PHE A 163 5.56 -17.46 -1.04
CA PHE A 163 5.27 -16.02 -0.91
C PHE A 163 4.10 -15.82 0.05
N GLU A 164 4.31 -14.89 0.97
CA GLU A 164 3.34 -14.55 2.02
C GLU A 164 2.60 -13.28 1.67
N ASP A 165 3.27 -12.33 0.99
CA ASP A 165 2.71 -11.02 0.72
C ASP A 165 3.20 -10.40 -0.61
N LEU A 166 2.42 -9.47 -1.15
CA LEU A 166 2.68 -8.76 -2.41
C LEU A 166 2.22 -7.30 -2.35
N VAL A 167 3.07 -6.41 -2.84
CA VAL A 167 2.78 -4.96 -2.89
C VAL A 167 3.10 -4.40 -4.27
N ILE A 168 2.35 -3.39 -4.69
CA ILE A 168 2.57 -2.69 -5.96
C ILE A 168 3.27 -1.36 -5.67
N THR A 169 4.43 -1.16 -6.28
CA THR A 169 5.22 0.07 -6.11
C THR A 169 4.63 1.22 -6.92
N ALA A 170 5.06 2.45 -6.63
CA ALA A 170 4.57 3.65 -7.30
C ALA A 170 4.84 3.69 -8.82
N ASP A 171 5.84 2.95 -9.30
CA ASP A 171 6.17 2.75 -10.71
C ASP A 171 5.49 1.50 -11.32
N GLU A 172 4.45 0.98 -10.66
CA GLU A 172 3.62 -0.16 -11.09
C GLU A 172 4.36 -1.50 -11.15
N LYS A 173 5.56 -1.60 -10.56
CA LYS A 173 6.23 -2.89 -10.36
C LYS A 173 5.60 -3.65 -9.21
N ILE A 174 5.84 -4.96 -9.19
CA ILE A 174 5.24 -5.89 -8.25
C ILE A 174 6.37 -6.41 -7.37
N LEU A 175 6.32 -6.10 -6.09
CA LEU A 175 7.31 -6.56 -5.11
C LEU A 175 6.67 -7.65 -4.25
N LEU A 176 7.33 -8.81 -4.21
CA LEU A 176 6.86 -10.01 -3.53
C LEU A 176 7.77 -10.31 -2.36
N ALA A 177 7.19 -10.81 -1.28
CA ALA A 177 7.89 -11.14 -0.06
C ALA A 177 7.54 -12.54 0.41
N GLY A 178 8.55 -13.30 0.83
CA GLY A 178 8.35 -14.69 1.23
C GLY A 178 9.59 -15.34 1.79
N THR A 179 9.57 -16.67 1.84
CA THR A 179 10.65 -17.47 2.42
C THR A 179 11.02 -18.57 1.44
N THR A 180 12.32 -18.88 1.34
CA THR A 180 12.81 -20.03 0.59
C THR A 180 13.77 -20.88 1.41
N TYR A 181 13.78 -22.19 1.18
CA TYR A 181 14.77 -23.09 1.73
C TYR A 181 15.98 -23.19 0.80
N ILE A 182 17.15 -22.77 1.27
CA ILE A 182 18.41 -22.92 0.53
C ILE A 182 19.28 -23.98 1.19
N SER A 183 19.66 -25.01 0.43
CA SER A 183 20.53 -26.08 0.90
C SER A 183 21.86 -25.53 1.46
N GLY A 184 22.20 -25.92 2.69
CA GLY A 184 23.40 -25.46 3.39
C GLY A 184 23.26 -24.11 4.12
N ILE A 185 22.14 -23.42 3.93
CA ILE A 185 21.78 -22.18 4.64
C ILE A 185 20.61 -22.43 5.60
N GLY A 186 19.52 -23.02 5.11
CA GLY A 186 18.25 -23.15 5.84
C GLY A 186 17.15 -22.29 5.22
N TRP A 187 16.07 -22.05 5.97
CA TRP A 187 15.01 -21.12 5.57
C TRP A 187 15.50 -19.68 5.64
N THR A 188 15.26 -18.91 4.59
CA THR A 188 15.70 -17.53 4.46
C THR A 188 14.60 -16.68 3.84
N MET A 189 14.41 -15.47 4.36
CA MET A 189 13.51 -14.48 3.77
C MET A 189 14.04 -14.04 2.39
N ILE A 190 13.13 -13.86 1.44
CA ILE A 190 13.42 -13.39 0.09
C ILE A 190 12.44 -12.31 -0.32
N THR A 191 12.91 -11.46 -1.23
CA THR A 191 12.07 -10.56 -2.01
C THR A 191 12.37 -10.73 -3.50
N LEU A 192 11.33 -10.65 -4.32
CA LEU A 192 11.39 -10.72 -5.77
C LEU A 192 10.64 -9.52 -6.34
N GLN A 193 11.23 -8.82 -7.30
CA GLN A 193 10.53 -7.77 -8.04
C GLN A 193 10.23 -8.22 -9.47
N LEU A 194 8.98 -8.04 -9.87
CA LEU A 194 8.51 -8.19 -11.25
C LEU A 194 8.16 -6.82 -11.82
N GLU A 195 8.36 -6.65 -13.11
CA GLU A 195 7.78 -5.58 -13.89
C GLU A 195 6.24 -5.70 -13.91
N ALA A 196 5.53 -4.61 -14.25
CA ALA A 196 4.07 -4.60 -14.36
C ALA A 196 3.49 -5.68 -15.30
N ASN A 197 4.30 -6.14 -16.26
CA ASN A 197 3.94 -7.21 -17.21
C ASN A 197 4.24 -8.63 -16.69
N GLY A 198 4.74 -8.77 -15.46
CA GLY A 198 5.04 -10.04 -14.80
C GLY A 198 6.41 -10.65 -15.13
N ASN A 199 7.23 -10.00 -15.94
CA ASN A 199 8.63 -10.42 -16.13
C ASN A 199 9.48 -10.00 -14.93
N VAL A 200 10.53 -10.75 -14.63
CA VAL A 200 11.48 -10.39 -13.55
C VAL A 200 12.16 -9.06 -13.87
N ASP A 201 12.17 -8.14 -12.91
CA ASP A 201 12.97 -6.92 -13.00
C ASP A 201 14.43 -7.23 -12.64
N SER A 202 15.26 -7.43 -13.66
CA SER A 202 16.70 -7.72 -13.48
C SER A 202 17.51 -6.61 -12.79
N THR A 203 16.96 -5.41 -12.62
CA THR A 203 17.65 -4.27 -11.98
C THR A 203 17.50 -4.24 -10.46
N TYR A 204 16.55 -4.99 -9.92
CA TYR A 204 16.33 -5.12 -8.49
C TYR A 204 17.24 -6.20 -7.89
N GLY A 205 17.90 -5.89 -6.77
CA GLY A 205 18.75 -6.84 -6.05
C GLY A 205 19.80 -7.50 -6.95
N VAL A 206 19.84 -8.83 -6.96
CA VAL A 206 20.63 -9.61 -7.91
C VAL A 206 19.68 -10.39 -8.81
N ASP A 207 19.59 -9.99 -10.08
CA ASP A 207 18.73 -10.59 -11.09
C ASP A 207 17.24 -10.65 -10.66
N GLY A 208 16.77 -9.58 -10.01
CA GLY A 208 15.40 -9.42 -9.52
C GLY A 208 15.12 -9.99 -8.15
N LEU A 209 16.12 -10.60 -7.48
CA LEU A 209 15.95 -11.22 -6.19
C LEU A 209 16.92 -10.69 -5.14
N THR A 210 16.42 -10.51 -3.92
CA THR A 210 17.22 -10.30 -2.72
C THR A 210 16.90 -11.40 -1.71
N ASN A 211 17.92 -11.88 -0.99
CA ASN A 211 17.76 -12.80 0.12
C ASN A 211 18.35 -12.21 1.41
N TYR A 212 17.74 -12.53 2.54
CA TYR A 212 18.23 -12.18 3.86
C TYR A 212 18.64 -13.40 4.66
N ASN A 213 19.94 -13.72 4.57
CA ASN A 213 20.52 -14.88 5.25
C ASN A 213 21.23 -14.47 6.55
N ILE A 214 20.90 -15.16 7.64
CA ILE A 214 21.67 -15.12 8.89
C ILE A 214 22.40 -16.46 9.07
N PRO A 215 23.74 -16.48 9.15
CA PRO A 215 24.49 -17.71 9.34
C PRO A 215 23.98 -18.52 10.55
N LEU A 216 23.68 -19.80 10.30
CA LEU A 216 23.22 -20.78 11.30
C LEU A 216 21.83 -20.49 11.92
N GLN A 217 21.04 -19.59 11.33
CA GLN A 217 19.68 -19.28 11.81
C GLN A 217 18.70 -19.36 10.65
N SER A 218 17.44 -19.69 10.95
CA SER A 218 16.36 -19.65 9.96
C SER A 218 15.60 -18.34 10.10
N THR A 219 15.24 -17.73 8.98
CA THR A 219 14.34 -16.57 8.94
C THR A 219 13.10 -16.91 8.12
N THR A 220 11.96 -16.38 8.50
CA THR A 220 10.67 -16.56 7.81
C THR A 220 9.98 -15.22 7.74
N THR A 221 9.41 -14.91 6.58
CA THR A 221 8.67 -13.68 6.31
C THR A 221 7.25 -13.76 6.86
N ALA A 222 6.75 -12.65 7.39
CA ALA A 222 5.35 -12.44 7.72
C ALA A 222 4.70 -11.51 6.68
N THR A 223 5.26 -10.31 6.47
CA THR A 223 4.71 -9.29 5.56
C THR A 223 5.78 -8.33 5.01
N ILE A 224 5.45 -7.55 3.99
CA ILE A 224 6.24 -6.45 3.44
C ILE A 224 5.50 -5.10 3.47
N GLU A 225 6.11 -4.10 4.09
CA GLU A 225 5.50 -2.77 4.25
C GLU A 225 6.27 -1.69 3.48
N LEU A 226 5.64 -1.09 2.46
CA LEU A 226 6.21 0.01 1.68
C LEU A 226 6.12 1.34 2.43
N THR A 227 7.22 2.09 2.44
CA THR A 227 7.23 3.49 2.89
C THR A 227 6.91 4.44 1.74
N THR A 228 6.62 5.70 2.06
CA THR A 228 6.27 6.74 1.07
C THR A 228 7.39 7.11 0.09
N ASP A 229 8.65 6.82 0.44
CA ASP A 229 9.82 7.03 -0.42
C ASP A 229 10.16 5.81 -1.30
N GLY A 230 9.39 4.72 -1.19
CA GLY A 230 9.60 3.48 -1.93
C GLY A 230 10.61 2.53 -1.30
N SER A 231 11.24 2.88 -0.18
CA SER A 231 11.89 1.89 0.67
C SER A 231 10.85 0.97 1.32
N PHE A 232 11.28 -0.10 1.97
CA PHE A 232 10.34 -1.04 2.58
C PHE A 232 10.93 -1.79 3.76
N PHE A 233 10.04 -2.21 4.64
CA PHE A 233 10.33 -3.14 5.73
C PHE A 233 9.94 -4.55 5.32
N LEU A 234 10.80 -5.50 5.64
CA LEU A 234 10.48 -6.92 5.56
C LEU A 234 10.46 -7.48 6.98
N THR A 235 9.31 -7.98 7.42
CA THR A 235 9.11 -8.45 8.79
C THR A 235 8.91 -9.95 8.84
N GLY A 236 9.09 -10.54 10.01
CA GLY A 236 8.99 -11.97 10.19
C GLY A 236 9.66 -12.41 11.47
N TYR A 237 10.04 -13.67 11.58
CA TYR A 237 10.76 -14.16 12.75
C TYR A 237 12.14 -14.70 12.40
N VAL A 238 13.02 -14.70 13.41
CA VAL A 238 14.28 -15.43 13.39
C VAL A 238 14.22 -16.60 14.35
N PHE A 239 14.69 -17.77 13.91
CA PHE A 239 14.76 -18.99 14.71
C PHE A 239 16.22 -19.39 14.96
N PHE A 240 16.58 -19.46 16.24
CA PHE A 240 17.81 -20.12 16.70
C PHE A 240 17.54 -21.04 17.89
N SER A 241 17.48 -20.48 19.10
CA SER A 241 17.07 -21.20 20.32
C SER A 241 15.59 -20.98 20.66
N ASN A 242 15.07 -19.80 20.31
CA ASN A 242 13.66 -19.41 20.40
C ASN A 242 13.27 -18.63 19.13
N LEU A 243 12.01 -18.21 19.06
CA LEU A 243 11.47 -17.39 17.99
C LEU A 243 11.27 -15.98 18.50
N ASP A 244 11.84 -15.01 17.79
CA ASP A 244 11.75 -13.59 18.12
C ASP A 244 11.25 -12.83 16.90
N PHE A 245 10.52 -11.73 17.12
CA PHE A 245 10.15 -10.80 16.06
C PHE A 245 11.41 -10.22 15.42
N PHE A 246 11.38 -10.06 14.11
CA PHE A 246 12.51 -9.63 13.32
C PHE A 246 12.05 -8.69 12.21
N ALA A 247 12.81 -7.62 11.99
CA ALA A 247 12.59 -6.71 10.87
C ALA A 247 13.92 -6.27 10.26
N VAL A 248 13.92 -6.11 8.94
CA VAL A 248 15.00 -5.55 8.14
C VAL A 248 14.43 -4.49 7.21
N LYS A 249 15.24 -3.50 6.86
CA LYS A 249 14.86 -2.43 5.93
C LYS A 249 15.68 -2.51 4.65
N TYR A 250 15.04 -2.22 3.53
CA TYR A 250 15.63 -2.21 2.19
C TYR A 250 15.26 -0.93 1.47
N PHE A 251 16.15 -0.46 0.59
CA PHE A 251 15.82 0.57 -0.39
C PHE A 251 14.98 -0.02 -1.53
N ALA A 252 14.37 0.86 -2.33
CA ALA A 252 13.51 0.48 -3.46
C ALA A 252 14.20 -0.44 -4.50
N ASP A 253 15.53 -0.37 -4.59
CA ASP A 253 16.35 -1.20 -5.49
C ASP A 253 16.71 -2.58 -4.92
N GLY A 254 16.20 -2.92 -3.73
CA GLY A 254 16.46 -4.20 -3.07
C GLY A 254 17.80 -4.27 -2.34
N ILE A 255 18.55 -3.17 -2.24
CA ILE A 255 19.75 -3.08 -1.41
C ILE A 255 19.35 -2.87 0.05
N GLN A 256 19.94 -3.64 0.96
CA GLN A 256 19.65 -3.53 2.39
C GLN A 256 20.12 -2.17 2.94
N ASP A 257 19.25 -1.50 3.69
CA ASP A 257 19.61 -0.29 4.43
C ASP A 257 20.34 -0.67 5.72
N LEU A 258 21.67 -0.59 5.69
CA LEU A 258 22.51 -0.93 6.85
C LEU A 258 22.46 0.08 8.00
N SER A 259 21.82 1.25 7.79
CA SER A 259 21.65 2.26 8.83
C SER A 259 20.49 1.96 9.78
N PHE A 260 19.56 1.10 9.36
CA PHE A 260 18.45 0.64 10.19
C PHE A 260 18.93 -0.29 11.31
N GLY A 261 18.71 0.10 12.56
CA GLY A 261 19.07 -0.69 13.73
C GLY A 261 20.55 -1.10 13.77
N SER A 262 20.82 -2.36 14.12
CA SER A 262 22.19 -2.87 14.24
C SER A 262 22.56 -3.74 13.02
N GLY A 263 23.13 -3.11 12.00
CA GLY A 263 23.51 -3.80 10.76
C GLY A 263 22.33 -4.07 9.83
N GLY A 264 21.43 -3.10 9.72
CA GLY A 264 20.24 -3.14 8.86
C GLY A 264 19.10 -3.99 9.39
N LYS A 265 19.04 -4.22 10.70
CA LYS A 265 18.04 -5.09 11.33
C LYS A 265 17.75 -4.75 12.78
N ILE A 266 16.60 -5.23 13.24
CA ILE A 266 16.21 -5.26 14.63
C ILE A 266 15.57 -6.61 14.97
N LYS A 267 15.83 -7.08 16.19
CA LYS A 267 15.19 -8.25 16.78
C LYS A 267 14.48 -7.80 18.05
N VAL A 268 13.24 -8.22 18.22
CA VAL A 268 12.42 -7.86 19.39
C VAL A 268 12.06 -9.14 20.14
N ASP A 269 12.42 -9.15 21.42
CA ASP A 269 12.08 -10.19 22.38
C ASP A 269 11.25 -9.52 23.48
N PHE A 270 10.00 -9.96 23.61
CA PHE A 270 9.01 -9.30 24.47
C PHE A 270 9.22 -9.58 25.96
N TYR A 271 10.05 -10.57 26.32
CA TYR A 271 10.25 -11.01 27.70
C TYR A 271 11.71 -10.99 28.15
N SER A 272 12.60 -10.29 27.44
CA SER A 272 14.01 -10.16 27.83
C SER A 272 14.21 -9.61 29.25
N PRO A 273 15.06 -10.23 30.11
CA PRO A 273 16.03 -11.28 29.79
C PRO A 273 15.50 -12.71 29.97
N GLU A 274 14.24 -12.89 30.37
CA GLU A 274 13.55 -14.17 30.21
C GLU A 274 13.36 -14.47 28.70
N ASN A 275 12.97 -15.70 28.34
CA ASN A 275 12.77 -16.06 26.94
C ASN A 275 11.28 -16.14 26.61
N SER A 276 10.92 -15.86 25.37
CA SER A 276 9.59 -16.10 24.82
C SER A 276 9.64 -16.82 23.47
N VAL A 277 8.46 -17.21 22.98
CA VAL A 277 8.22 -17.60 21.60
C VAL A 277 7.29 -16.56 20.99
N ASP A 278 7.82 -15.77 20.08
CA ASP A 278 7.16 -14.60 19.51
C ASP A 278 6.98 -14.82 18.00
N TYR A 279 5.73 -14.83 17.56
CA TYR A 279 5.37 -14.96 16.13
C TYR A 279 4.71 -13.67 15.66
N PRO A 280 5.34 -12.92 14.74
CA PRO A 280 4.67 -11.85 14.04
C PRO A 280 3.76 -12.45 12.95
N TYR A 281 2.63 -11.80 12.73
CA TYR A 281 1.70 -12.17 11.68
C TYR A 281 1.54 -11.06 10.65
N ASP A 282 1.57 -9.81 11.09
CA ASP A 282 1.25 -8.67 10.23
C ASP A 282 1.93 -7.40 10.73
N ALA A 283 2.07 -6.40 9.88
CA ALA A 283 2.66 -5.11 10.19
C ALA A 283 2.00 -3.99 9.39
N VAL A 284 2.20 -2.75 9.81
CA VAL A 284 1.81 -1.55 9.03
C VAL A 284 2.81 -0.43 9.30
N VAL A 285 2.98 0.46 8.34
CA VAL A 285 3.81 1.66 8.49
C VAL A 285 2.96 2.93 8.44
N ASP A 286 3.21 3.87 9.36
CA ASP A 286 2.53 5.16 9.35
C ASP A 286 3.22 6.19 8.43
N SER A 287 2.60 7.36 8.29
CA SER A 287 3.12 8.46 7.45
C SER A 287 4.45 9.04 7.95
N ASP A 288 4.80 8.81 9.22
CA ASP A 288 6.06 9.24 9.83
C ASP A 288 7.17 8.18 9.68
N GLY A 289 6.86 7.03 9.07
CA GLY A 289 7.80 5.92 8.87
C GLY A 289 7.94 5.00 10.09
N ARG A 290 7.06 5.11 11.09
CA ARG A 290 7.04 4.17 12.22
C ARG A 290 6.38 2.87 11.80
N LEU A 291 7.07 1.76 12.07
CA LEU A 291 6.63 0.40 11.79
C LEU A 291 5.96 -0.21 13.03
N PHE A 292 4.72 -0.66 12.88
CA PHE A 292 3.98 -1.40 13.90
C PHE A 292 3.94 -2.86 13.49
N ILE A 293 4.50 -3.76 14.31
CA ILE A 293 4.45 -5.20 14.06
C ILE A 293 3.53 -5.84 15.08
N THR A 294 2.60 -6.66 14.61
CA THR A 294 1.63 -7.36 15.46
C THR A 294 1.76 -8.87 15.36
N GLY A 295 1.37 -9.55 16.43
CA GLY A 295 1.44 -11.00 16.47
C GLY A 295 1.01 -11.61 17.81
N LEU A 296 1.68 -12.69 18.18
CA LEU A 296 1.59 -13.28 19.52
C LEU A 296 2.95 -13.35 20.19
N SER A 297 2.95 -13.31 21.52
CA SER A 297 4.12 -13.59 22.35
C SER A 297 3.76 -14.57 23.47
N LYS A 298 4.68 -15.50 23.77
CA LYS A 298 4.48 -16.54 24.79
C LYS A 298 5.72 -16.75 25.65
N PRO A 299 5.66 -16.49 26.97
CA PRO A 299 6.78 -16.73 27.89
C PRO A 299 7.24 -18.20 27.98
N ILE A 300 8.54 -18.39 28.24
CA ILE A 300 9.21 -19.67 28.52
C ILE A 300 9.75 -19.67 29.97
N PRO A 301 9.55 -20.74 30.78
CA PRO A 301 9.18 -22.11 30.39
C PRO A 301 7.69 -22.34 30.09
N SER A 302 7.42 -23.29 29.18
CA SER A 302 6.09 -23.64 28.69
C SER A 302 5.08 -23.92 29.81
N GLY A 303 3.96 -23.19 29.80
CA GLY A 303 2.85 -23.32 30.75
C GLY A 303 2.00 -22.05 30.86
N GLU A 304 2.58 -20.92 30.47
CA GLU A 304 1.87 -19.64 30.38
C GLU A 304 1.10 -19.50 29.05
N ASN A 305 0.11 -18.63 29.10
CA ASN A 305 -0.79 -18.28 28.03
C ASN A 305 -0.10 -17.35 27.03
N SER A 306 -0.38 -17.51 25.73
CA SER A 306 0.05 -16.54 24.72
C SER A 306 -0.78 -15.27 24.78
N ARG A 307 -0.13 -14.13 24.62
CA ARG A 307 -0.72 -12.80 24.57
C ARG A 307 -0.61 -12.23 23.16
N GLY A 308 -1.59 -11.41 22.78
CA GLY A 308 -1.44 -10.59 21.58
C GLY A 308 -0.30 -9.60 21.82
N ALA A 309 0.58 -9.43 20.85
CA ALA A 309 1.77 -8.61 20.98
C ALA A 309 1.82 -7.55 19.87
N THR A 310 2.17 -6.32 20.23
CA THR A 310 2.42 -5.23 19.28
C THR A 310 3.67 -4.48 19.70
N VAL A 311 4.54 -4.17 18.74
CA VAL A 311 5.72 -3.32 18.93
C VAL A 311 5.74 -2.18 17.92
N CYS A 312 6.13 -0.98 18.37
CA CYS A 312 6.37 0.18 17.51
C CYS A 312 7.87 0.40 17.34
N ILE A 313 8.33 0.50 16.10
CA ILE A 313 9.74 0.64 15.73
C ILE A 313 9.88 1.92 14.90
N LEU A 314 10.84 2.76 15.26
CA LEU A 314 11.16 3.98 14.52
C LEU A 314 11.91 3.66 13.22
N ASP A 315 11.91 4.59 12.28
CA ASP A 315 12.60 4.46 10.99
C ASP A 315 14.11 4.23 11.12
N GLU A 316 14.72 4.61 12.26
CA GLU A 316 16.13 4.32 12.56
C GLU A 316 16.37 2.89 13.07
N GLY A 317 15.32 2.06 13.22
CA GLY A 317 15.41 0.68 13.68
C GLY A 317 15.70 0.54 15.17
N ILE A 318 15.05 1.39 15.97
CA ILE A 318 15.00 1.31 17.43
C ILE A 318 13.55 1.27 17.89
N ILE A 319 13.28 0.60 19.02
CA ILE A 319 11.94 0.55 19.62
C ILE A 319 11.53 1.96 20.06
N ASP A 320 10.32 2.40 19.68
CA ASP A 320 9.76 3.67 20.13
C ASP A 320 9.30 3.56 21.59
N SER A 321 10.20 3.90 22.52
CA SER A 321 9.90 3.86 23.96
C SER A 321 8.72 4.76 24.40
N SER A 322 8.27 5.70 23.57
CA SER A 322 7.14 6.58 23.90
C SER A 322 5.78 5.92 23.66
N TYR A 323 5.74 4.83 22.89
CA TYR A 323 4.51 4.13 22.55
C TYR A 323 4.21 3.03 23.58
N GLY A 324 3.09 3.12 24.28
CA GLY A 324 2.69 2.07 25.22
C GLY A 324 3.59 1.94 26.45
N ASN A 325 4.03 0.71 26.73
CA ASN A 325 4.96 0.41 27.83
C ASN A 325 6.35 0.12 27.26
N ASP A 326 7.13 1.18 27.02
CA ASP A 326 8.46 1.14 26.39
C ASP A 326 8.46 0.54 24.97
N GLY A 327 7.46 0.91 24.16
CA GLY A 327 7.29 0.48 22.76
C GLY A 327 6.59 -0.86 22.60
N VAL A 328 6.24 -1.52 23.70
CA VAL A 328 5.63 -2.84 23.75
C VAL A 328 4.21 -2.77 24.29
N LEU A 329 3.29 -3.43 23.59
CA LEU A 329 1.91 -3.65 24.01
C LEU A 329 1.61 -5.15 24.06
N LEU A 330 1.09 -5.60 25.19
CA LEU A 330 0.63 -6.98 25.37
C LEU A 330 -0.87 -6.98 25.68
N LEU A 331 -1.65 -7.59 24.80
CA LEU A 331 -3.09 -7.78 24.97
C LEU A 331 -3.37 -9.13 25.65
N ASP A 332 -3.71 -9.07 26.93
CA ASP A 332 -4.03 -10.22 27.78
C ASP A 332 -5.54 -10.29 28.04
N THR A 333 -6.33 -10.62 27.01
CA THR A 333 -7.80 -10.66 27.12
C THR A 333 -8.35 -12.07 27.29
N CYS A 334 -7.68 -13.06 26.69
CA CYS A 334 -8.11 -14.45 26.67
C CYS A 334 -6.95 -15.39 27.05
N VAL A 335 -7.26 -16.66 27.32
CA VAL A 335 -6.28 -17.69 27.70
C VAL A 335 -5.23 -17.90 26.60
N SER A 336 -5.58 -17.62 25.35
CA SER A 336 -4.62 -17.46 24.28
C SER A 336 -5.14 -16.34 23.41
N THR A 337 -4.30 -15.38 23.07
CA THR A 337 -4.65 -14.26 22.19
C THR A 337 -3.64 -14.19 21.05
N LEU A 338 -4.15 -14.13 19.82
CA LEU A 338 -3.37 -13.94 18.61
C LEU A 338 -3.91 -12.69 17.90
N ILE A 339 -3.01 -11.79 17.51
CA ILE A 339 -3.31 -10.68 16.62
C ILE A 339 -2.76 -11.04 15.25
N THR A 340 -3.64 -11.16 14.26
CA THR A 340 -3.29 -11.64 12.91
C THR A 340 -3.41 -10.55 11.85
N GLY A 341 -4.07 -9.44 12.17
CA GLY A 341 -4.24 -8.32 11.24
C GLY A 341 -4.22 -6.99 11.97
N ASN A 342 -3.77 -5.94 11.31
CA ASN A 342 -3.73 -4.60 11.88
C ASN A 342 -3.87 -3.50 10.81
N ALA A 343 -4.35 -2.33 11.22
CA ALA A 343 -4.56 -1.19 10.32
C ALA A 343 -4.48 0.14 11.06
N ILE A 344 -3.88 1.16 10.43
CA ILE A 344 -3.85 2.52 10.96
C ILE A 344 -5.08 3.29 10.46
N GLN A 345 -5.84 3.85 11.38
CA GLN A 345 -6.92 4.79 11.07
C GLN A 345 -6.35 6.15 10.65
N PRO A 346 -7.05 6.94 9.82
CA PRO A 346 -6.62 8.29 9.44
C PRO A 346 -6.38 9.27 10.61
N ASP A 347 -6.92 9.00 11.80
CA ASP A 347 -6.62 9.78 13.02
C ASP A 347 -5.34 9.32 13.74
N GLY A 348 -4.59 8.39 13.14
CA GLY A 348 -3.33 7.84 13.65
C GLY A 348 -3.49 6.76 14.71
N LYS A 349 -4.72 6.31 15.01
CA LYS A 349 -4.96 5.19 15.92
C LYS A 349 -4.74 3.85 15.25
N LEU A 350 -4.18 2.89 15.97
CA LEU A 350 -3.97 1.53 15.47
C LEU A 350 -5.14 0.64 15.85
N ILE A 351 -5.79 0.01 14.87
CA ILE A 351 -6.72 -1.09 15.08
C ILE A 351 -5.96 -2.40 14.91
N VAL A 352 -6.21 -3.34 15.80
CA VAL A 352 -5.69 -4.70 15.72
C VAL A 352 -6.82 -5.71 15.79
N GLY A 353 -6.66 -6.82 15.08
CA GLY A 353 -7.67 -7.87 14.96
C GLY A 353 -7.05 -9.26 14.99
N GLY A 354 -7.82 -10.21 15.49
CA GLY A 354 -7.39 -11.59 15.56
C GLY A 354 -8.41 -12.45 16.28
N HIS A 355 -7.92 -13.47 16.97
CA HIS A 355 -8.79 -14.39 17.70
C HIS A 355 -8.13 -14.88 18.98
N GLY A 356 -8.95 -15.33 19.92
CA GLY A 356 -8.44 -15.88 21.17
C GLY A 356 -9.34 -16.95 21.78
N TYR A 357 -8.74 -17.78 22.62
CA TYR A 357 -9.43 -18.82 23.37
C TYR A 357 -9.94 -18.25 24.70
N CYS A 358 -11.20 -17.83 24.72
CA CYS A 358 -11.82 -17.08 25.81
C CYS A 358 -12.82 -18.00 26.54
N GLY A 359 -12.42 -18.55 27.68
CA GLY A 359 -13.20 -19.57 28.39
C GLY A 359 -13.20 -20.91 27.63
N ASP A 360 -14.37 -21.34 27.14
CA ASP A 360 -14.56 -22.62 26.43
C ASP A 360 -14.75 -22.44 24.91
N SER A 361 -14.50 -21.25 24.37
CA SER A 361 -14.71 -20.95 22.95
C SER A 361 -13.66 -20.01 22.37
N THR A 362 -13.34 -20.20 21.09
CA THR A 362 -12.64 -19.19 20.30
C THR A 362 -13.58 -18.02 20.01
N GLN A 363 -13.09 -16.81 20.20
CA GLN A 363 -13.78 -15.55 19.89
C GLN A 363 -12.90 -14.69 19.00
N ILE A 364 -13.53 -13.87 18.16
CA ILE A 364 -12.84 -12.82 17.41
C ILE A 364 -12.55 -11.67 18.38
N ILE A 365 -11.35 -11.11 18.28
CA ILE A 365 -10.87 -10.03 19.13
C ILE A 365 -10.56 -8.84 18.23
N LEU A 366 -11.12 -7.68 18.56
CA LEU A 366 -10.71 -6.39 18.00
C LEU A 366 -10.26 -5.50 19.15
N ALA A 367 -9.16 -4.77 18.98
CA ALA A 367 -8.76 -3.74 19.93
C ALA A 367 -8.29 -2.49 19.17
N ARG A 368 -8.37 -1.34 19.84
CA ARG A 368 -7.83 -0.09 19.31
C ARG A 368 -6.88 0.56 20.30
N TYR A 369 -5.73 0.99 19.79
CA TYR A 369 -4.74 1.75 20.52
C TYR A 369 -4.73 3.20 20.03
N THR A 370 -4.47 4.14 20.94
CA THR A 370 -4.23 5.55 20.60
C THR A 370 -2.88 5.69 19.89
N ILE A 371 -2.62 6.87 19.34
CA ILE A 371 -1.33 7.20 18.71
C ILE A 371 -0.13 7.09 19.67
N ASP A 372 -0.39 7.12 20.99
CA ASP A 372 0.60 6.93 22.06
C ASP A 372 0.63 5.49 22.59
N GLY A 373 -0.11 4.56 21.97
CA GLY A 373 -0.14 3.14 22.35
C GLY A 373 -0.98 2.83 23.59
N LEU A 374 -1.83 3.74 24.07
CA LEU A 374 -2.75 3.45 25.15
C LEU A 374 -4.01 2.77 24.60
N ILE A 375 -4.66 1.89 25.37
CA ILE A 375 -5.95 1.32 24.95
C ILE A 375 -6.98 2.45 24.79
N ASP A 376 -7.58 2.56 23.61
CA ASP A 376 -8.61 3.57 23.35
C ASP A 376 -9.95 3.12 23.94
N THR A 377 -10.22 3.53 25.17
CA THR A 377 -11.44 3.13 25.90
C THR A 377 -12.74 3.63 25.26
N THR A 378 -12.68 4.50 24.25
CA THR A 378 -13.86 4.88 23.46
C THR A 378 -14.25 3.80 22.45
N PHE A 379 -13.29 3.01 21.97
CA PHE A 379 -13.53 1.92 21.02
C PHE A 379 -14.42 0.84 21.62
N PHE A 380 -15.62 0.70 21.08
CA PHE A 380 -16.68 -0.15 21.65
C PHE A 380 -16.87 0.14 23.15
N SER A 381 -17.13 -0.87 23.97
CA SER A 381 -17.22 -0.73 25.42
C SER A 381 -15.90 -1.12 26.08
N GLY A 382 -14.92 -0.21 26.09
CA GLY A 382 -13.69 -0.35 26.89
C GLY A 382 -12.41 -0.66 26.12
N GLY A 383 -12.40 -0.47 24.80
CA GLY A 383 -11.21 -0.53 23.97
C GLY A 383 -10.89 -1.88 23.35
N VAL A 384 -11.57 -2.93 23.80
CA VAL A 384 -11.46 -4.31 23.28
C VAL A 384 -12.86 -4.86 23.07
N HIS A 385 -13.11 -5.39 21.88
CA HIS A 385 -14.34 -6.08 21.51
C HIS A 385 -14.09 -7.58 21.39
N LEU A 386 -14.98 -8.37 22.00
CA LEU A 386 -14.99 -9.83 21.93
C LEU A 386 -16.26 -10.26 21.23
N GLU A 387 -16.15 -10.67 19.98
CA GLU A 387 -17.30 -11.16 19.23
C GLU A 387 -17.43 -12.68 19.41
N PRO A 388 -18.56 -13.19 19.95
CA PRO A 388 -18.76 -14.61 20.26
C PRO A 388 -19.02 -15.48 19.01
N VAL A 389 -18.39 -15.15 17.89
CA VAL A 389 -18.37 -15.93 16.66
C VAL A 389 -17.13 -16.84 16.70
N ARG A 390 -17.33 -18.16 16.55
CA ARG A 390 -16.29 -19.19 16.61
C ARG A 390 -15.43 -19.24 15.34
N GLY A 391 -14.91 -18.10 14.93
CA GLY A 391 -14.07 -17.93 13.75
C GLY A 391 -12.59 -17.90 14.09
N LEU A 392 -11.75 -18.23 13.12
CA LEU A 392 -10.34 -17.83 13.11
C LEU A 392 -10.22 -16.65 12.14
N VAL A 393 -9.50 -15.61 12.56
CA VAL A 393 -9.17 -14.45 11.74
C VAL A 393 -7.78 -14.66 11.15
N GLN A 394 -7.61 -14.27 9.88
CA GLN A 394 -6.36 -14.27 9.13
C GLN A 394 -5.95 -12.85 8.73
N THR A 395 -6.91 -12.01 8.35
CA THR A 395 -6.65 -10.63 7.90
C THR A 395 -7.66 -9.66 8.51
N LEU A 396 -7.27 -8.39 8.62
CA LEU A 396 -8.13 -7.28 9.01
C LEU A 396 -7.88 -6.13 8.04
N GLU A 397 -8.95 -5.53 7.53
CA GLU A 397 -8.86 -4.40 6.60
C GLU A 397 -9.84 -3.28 6.99
N LEU A 398 -9.40 -2.03 6.85
CA LEU A 398 -10.18 -0.86 7.26
C LEU A 398 -10.87 -0.19 6.06
N GLN A 399 -12.19 -0.12 6.08
CA GLN A 399 -12.93 0.61 5.06
C GLN A 399 -12.82 2.13 5.26
N ASN A 400 -12.90 2.88 4.16
CA ASN A 400 -12.90 4.36 4.15
C ASN A 400 -14.01 4.98 5.02
N ASP A 401 -15.09 4.24 5.30
CA ASP A 401 -16.17 4.70 6.18
C ASP A 401 -15.94 4.39 7.67
N GLY A 402 -14.79 3.81 8.00
CA GLY A 402 -14.39 3.42 9.34
C GLY A 402 -14.81 2.00 9.72
N LYS A 403 -15.62 1.31 8.92
CA LYS A 403 -15.99 -0.09 9.20
C LYS A 403 -14.77 -1.00 9.08
N ILE A 404 -14.77 -2.06 9.87
CA ILE A 404 -13.68 -3.03 9.92
C ILE A 404 -14.14 -4.31 9.23
N LEU A 405 -13.38 -4.79 8.26
CA LEU A 405 -13.52 -6.13 7.71
C LEU A 405 -12.51 -7.06 8.39
N VAL A 406 -12.94 -8.27 8.68
CA VAL A 406 -12.03 -9.36 9.04
C VAL A 406 -12.29 -10.54 8.12
N GLY A 407 -11.22 -11.14 7.63
CA GLY A 407 -11.25 -12.35 6.81
C GLY A 407 -10.73 -13.54 7.60
N GLY A 408 -11.27 -14.72 7.33
CA GLY A 408 -10.72 -15.97 7.83
C GLY A 408 -11.60 -17.16 7.55
N LYS A 409 -11.86 -17.96 8.60
CA LYS A 409 -12.81 -19.07 8.53
C LYS A 409 -13.78 -19.14 9.70
N LEU A 410 -15.00 -19.59 9.42
CA LEU A 410 -16.04 -19.90 10.40
C LEU A 410 -16.54 -21.32 10.18
N ASN A 411 -16.48 -22.17 11.21
CA ASN A 411 -16.87 -23.59 11.12
C ASN A 411 -16.18 -24.35 9.97
N GLY A 412 -14.97 -23.94 9.59
CA GLY A 412 -14.22 -24.52 8.48
C GLY A 412 -14.48 -23.88 7.12
N GLN A 413 -15.35 -22.87 7.02
CA GLN A 413 -15.70 -22.22 5.75
C GLN A 413 -15.15 -20.80 5.66
N PHE A 414 -14.86 -20.37 4.44
CA PHE A 414 -14.44 -19.03 4.08
C PHE A 414 -15.45 -18.01 4.63
N MET A 415 -14.93 -17.01 5.34
CA MET A 415 -15.77 -16.01 5.96
C MET A 415 -15.14 -14.63 5.89
N ILE A 416 -15.99 -13.63 5.64
CA ILE A 416 -15.69 -12.22 5.83
C ILE A 416 -16.74 -11.66 6.77
N ILE A 417 -16.31 -10.99 7.85
CA ILE A 417 -17.21 -10.32 8.79
C ILE A 417 -16.96 -8.82 8.73
N ARG A 418 -18.03 -8.03 8.74
CA ARG A 418 -17.97 -6.58 8.85
C ARG A 418 -18.51 -6.08 10.20
N PHE A 419 -17.71 -5.26 10.87
CA PHE A 419 -18.08 -4.56 12.10
C PHE A 419 -18.36 -3.08 11.83
N LYS A 420 -19.34 -2.53 12.55
CA LYS A 420 -19.55 -1.09 12.71
C LYS A 420 -18.62 -0.59 13.80
N THR A 421 -17.94 0.52 13.57
CA THR A 421 -17.16 1.19 14.61
C THR A 421 -18.00 2.29 15.27
N PRO A 422 -18.25 2.25 16.59
CA PRO A 422 -19.12 3.20 17.26
C PRO A 422 -18.57 4.64 17.36
N ASP A 423 -17.25 4.85 17.24
CA ASP A 423 -16.63 6.17 17.44
C ASP A 423 -16.23 6.90 16.17
N VAL A 424 -16.39 6.27 15.02
CA VAL A 424 -16.32 7.04 13.78
C VAL A 424 -17.64 7.76 13.68
N SER A 425 -17.72 8.95 14.29
CA SER A 425 -18.66 9.96 13.81
C SER A 425 -18.28 10.16 12.34
N PRO A 426 -19.03 9.60 11.39
CA PRO A 426 -18.66 9.67 9.99
C PRO A 426 -18.69 11.17 9.68
N CYS A 427 -17.52 11.73 9.37
CA CYS A 427 -17.35 13.13 9.03
C CYS A 427 -17.53 14.12 10.18
N SER A 428 -16.46 14.41 10.90
CA SER A 428 -16.37 15.53 11.85
C SER A 428 -15.55 16.71 11.33
N GLU A 429 -14.65 16.49 10.36
CA GLU A 429 -13.68 17.49 9.91
C GLU A 429 -13.68 17.70 8.40
N ALA A 430 -13.43 18.94 7.97
CA ALA A 430 -13.30 19.25 6.55
C ALA A 430 -12.11 18.50 5.93
N PRO A 431 -12.18 18.09 4.65
CA PRO A 431 -11.06 17.43 3.98
C PRO A 431 -9.73 18.19 4.11
N ALA A 432 -8.67 17.47 4.46
CA ALA A 432 -7.32 17.99 4.70
C ALA A 432 -6.33 17.59 3.59
N ASN A 433 -5.07 18.00 3.73
CA ASN A 433 -3.95 17.68 2.82
C ASN A 433 -4.24 17.92 1.32
N LEU A 434 -4.93 19.02 1.01
CA LEU A 434 -5.20 19.41 -0.37
C LEU A 434 -3.89 19.62 -1.13
N SER A 435 -3.75 18.99 -2.30
CA SER A 435 -2.56 19.05 -3.14
C SER A 435 -2.88 19.03 -4.64
N VAL A 436 -1.89 19.37 -5.46
CA VAL A 436 -1.98 19.33 -6.93
C VAL A 436 -0.78 18.55 -7.48
N PRO A 437 -0.77 17.20 -7.38
CA PRO A 437 0.40 16.39 -7.72
C PRO A 437 0.76 16.41 -9.22
N MET A 438 -0.21 16.72 -10.08
CA MET A 438 0.04 16.90 -11.51
C MET A 438 -0.57 18.20 -12.00
N ILE A 439 0.22 19.01 -12.69
CA ILE A 439 -0.25 20.26 -13.29
C ILE A 439 0.45 20.54 -14.61
N ASN A 440 -0.33 20.97 -15.60
CA ASN A 440 0.19 21.52 -16.84
C ASN A 440 -0.61 22.78 -17.23
N ALA A 441 -0.32 23.35 -18.40
CA ALA A 441 -0.89 24.62 -18.81
C ALA A 441 -2.43 24.64 -18.93
N ASN A 442 -3.08 23.48 -19.07
CA ASN A 442 -4.53 23.40 -19.29
C ASN A 442 -5.26 22.32 -18.47
N LYS A 443 -4.55 21.57 -17.62
CA LYS A 443 -5.11 20.55 -16.73
C LYS A 443 -4.38 20.52 -15.38
N ALA A 444 -5.09 20.10 -14.34
CA ALA A 444 -4.53 19.84 -13.02
C ALA A 444 -5.24 18.64 -12.36
N LYS A 445 -4.51 17.75 -11.69
CA LYS A 445 -5.08 16.73 -10.78
C LYS A 445 -5.17 17.36 -9.40
N LEU A 446 -6.39 17.54 -8.90
CA LEU A 446 -6.67 18.03 -7.55
C LEU A 446 -6.87 16.81 -6.65
N GLN A 447 -6.22 16.76 -5.49
CA GLN A 447 -6.25 15.63 -4.58
C GLN A 447 -6.34 16.12 -3.12
N TRP A 448 -6.90 15.29 -2.24
CA TRP A 448 -7.04 15.55 -0.80
C TRP A 448 -7.04 14.24 -0.01
N GLU A 449 -6.87 14.34 1.30
CA GLU A 449 -6.98 13.22 2.24
C GLU A 449 -8.43 12.69 2.28
N PRO A 450 -8.66 11.38 2.12
CA PRO A 450 -9.96 10.80 2.38
C PRO A 450 -10.45 11.11 3.81
N VAL A 451 -11.68 11.58 3.94
CA VAL A 451 -12.37 11.79 5.22
C VAL A 451 -13.13 10.52 5.58
N ILE A 452 -12.89 10.01 6.78
CA ILE A 452 -13.58 8.80 7.27
C ILE A 452 -15.10 9.04 7.28
N GLY A 453 -15.84 8.15 6.64
CA GLY A 453 -17.30 8.20 6.55
C GLY A 453 -17.85 9.01 5.37
N ALA A 454 -16.98 9.62 4.57
CA ALA A 454 -17.41 10.37 3.40
C ALA A 454 -17.83 9.41 2.27
N VAL A 455 -19.12 9.41 1.94
CA VAL A 455 -19.66 8.63 0.81
C VAL A 455 -19.38 9.35 -0.52
N LYS A 456 -19.37 10.69 -0.50
CA LYS A 456 -19.08 11.54 -1.65
C LYS A 456 -18.30 12.77 -1.22
N TYR A 457 -17.69 13.45 -2.18
CA TYR A 457 -17.09 14.76 -2.02
C TYR A 457 -17.78 15.76 -2.92
N LYS A 458 -17.97 16.98 -2.42
CA LYS A 458 -18.26 18.13 -3.25
C LYS A 458 -16.97 18.92 -3.45
N LEU A 459 -16.44 18.90 -4.66
CA LEU A 459 -15.29 19.69 -5.08
C LEU A 459 -15.76 21.00 -5.68
N GLN A 460 -15.10 22.11 -5.33
CA GLN A 460 -15.27 23.40 -5.99
C GLN A 460 -13.91 23.97 -6.41
N TYR A 461 -13.81 24.49 -7.63
CA TYR A 461 -12.64 25.24 -8.07
C TYR A 461 -13.02 26.49 -8.87
N LYS A 462 -12.18 27.52 -8.82
CA LYS A 462 -12.35 28.74 -9.62
C LYS A 462 -11.04 29.48 -9.85
N GLU A 463 -11.03 30.32 -10.86
CA GLU A 463 -9.96 31.29 -11.07
C GLU A 463 -10.00 32.36 -9.97
N ILE A 464 -8.84 32.69 -9.40
CA ILE A 464 -8.73 33.70 -8.35
C ILE A 464 -9.09 35.07 -8.93
N GLY A 465 -10.04 35.75 -8.29
CA GLY A 465 -10.60 37.02 -8.77
C GLY A 465 -11.99 36.87 -9.39
N THR A 466 -12.43 35.65 -9.69
CA THR A 466 -13.80 35.37 -10.15
C THR A 466 -14.74 35.03 -9.00
N GLU A 467 -16.05 35.23 -9.19
CA GLU A 467 -17.07 34.92 -8.17
C GLU A 467 -17.65 33.50 -8.31
N ILE A 468 -17.70 32.98 -9.53
CA ILE A 468 -18.38 31.71 -9.87
C ILE A 468 -17.45 30.53 -9.59
N TRP A 469 -17.94 29.55 -8.82
CA TRP A 469 -17.27 28.28 -8.60
C TRP A 469 -17.80 27.21 -9.56
N ASN A 470 -16.90 26.55 -10.27
CA ASN A 470 -17.19 25.27 -10.90
C ASN A 470 -17.29 24.20 -9.79
N GLN A 471 -18.19 23.24 -9.94
CA GLN A 471 -18.44 22.25 -8.89
C GLN A 471 -18.66 20.84 -9.44
N PHE A 472 -18.23 19.84 -8.67
CA PHE A 472 -18.44 18.43 -8.95
C PHE A 472 -18.91 17.69 -7.70
N ILE A 473 -19.63 16.60 -7.90
CA ILE A 473 -19.88 15.57 -6.88
C ILE A 473 -19.10 14.34 -7.31
N LEU A 474 -18.29 13.80 -6.41
CA LEU A 474 -17.30 12.76 -6.68
C LEU A 474 -17.44 11.65 -5.64
N ASN A 475 -17.16 10.41 -6.01
CA ASN A 475 -17.06 9.29 -5.07
C ASN A 475 -15.59 8.96 -4.72
N THR A 476 -14.66 9.76 -5.23
CA THR A 476 -13.20 9.61 -5.06
C THR A 476 -12.63 10.85 -4.38
N ASN A 477 -11.42 10.73 -3.81
CA ASN A 477 -10.68 11.82 -3.18
C ASN A 477 -9.78 12.62 -4.15
N SER A 478 -9.97 12.44 -5.46
CA SER A 478 -9.20 13.19 -6.47
C SER A 478 -9.98 13.44 -7.76
N LYS A 479 -9.56 14.47 -8.51
CA LYS A 479 -10.15 14.82 -9.82
C LYS A 479 -9.16 15.52 -10.73
N ILE A 480 -9.05 15.02 -11.96
CA ILE A 480 -8.41 15.77 -13.06
C ILE A 480 -9.41 16.79 -13.61
N VAL A 481 -9.07 18.07 -13.50
CA VAL A 481 -9.78 19.19 -14.09
C VAL A 481 -9.07 19.58 -15.38
N SER A 482 -9.82 19.73 -16.48
CA SER A 482 -9.30 20.12 -17.79
C SER A 482 -9.90 21.43 -18.29
N GLY A 483 -9.27 22.04 -19.30
CA GLY A 483 -9.73 23.30 -19.89
C GLY A 483 -9.38 24.52 -19.05
N LEU A 484 -8.34 24.42 -18.21
CA LEU A 484 -7.81 25.55 -17.46
C LEU A 484 -7.08 26.51 -18.41
N SER A 485 -7.09 27.79 -18.07
CA SER A 485 -6.33 28.81 -18.77
C SER A 485 -4.86 28.71 -18.36
N PRO A 486 -3.89 28.82 -19.28
CA PRO A 486 -2.47 28.89 -18.94
C PRO A 486 -2.11 30.14 -18.12
N SER A 487 -1.01 30.09 -17.36
CA SER A 487 -0.52 31.21 -16.53
C SER A 487 -1.57 31.82 -15.60
N THR A 488 -2.51 31.01 -15.10
CA THR A 488 -3.69 31.49 -14.39
C THR A 488 -3.72 30.93 -12.97
N ASN A 489 -4.03 31.81 -12.02
CA ASN A 489 -4.15 31.44 -10.61
C ASN A 489 -5.54 30.87 -10.35
N TYR A 490 -5.59 29.66 -9.83
CA TYR A 490 -6.81 28.99 -9.41
C TYR A 490 -6.78 28.74 -7.91
N LYS A 491 -7.96 28.50 -7.35
CA LYS A 491 -8.08 27.87 -6.04
C LYS A 491 -9.17 26.82 -6.06
N PHE A 492 -9.00 25.78 -5.25
CA PHE A 492 -10.01 24.76 -5.03
C PHE A 492 -10.26 24.54 -3.54
N ARG A 493 -11.43 24.00 -3.22
CA ARG A 493 -11.84 23.60 -1.88
C ARG A 493 -12.76 22.40 -1.99
N VAL A 494 -12.80 21.59 -0.96
CA VAL A 494 -13.56 20.35 -0.94
C VAL A 494 -14.34 20.25 0.36
N ARG A 495 -15.50 19.59 0.33
CA ARG A 495 -16.18 19.14 1.54
C ARG A 495 -16.63 17.70 1.36
N ALA A 496 -16.58 16.93 2.43
CA ALA A 496 -17.17 15.60 2.49
C ALA A 496 -18.70 15.68 2.56
N LEU A 497 -19.36 14.69 1.97
CA LEU A 497 -20.79 14.42 2.00
C LEU A 497 -20.98 13.01 2.54
N CYS A 498 -21.72 12.90 3.62
CA CYS A 498 -21.84 11.68 4.43
C CYS A 498 -23.34 11.38 4.55
N GLU A 499 -23.71 10.10 4.64
CA GLU A 499 -25.08 9.55 4.50
C GLU A 499 -26.20 10.59 4.30
N ASP A 500 -26.70 10.68 3.06
CA ASP A 500 -27.84 11.42 2.51
C ASP A 500 -28.18 12.87 2.98
N THR A 501 -27.59 13.44 4.03
CA THR A 501 -27.98 14.78 4.52
C THR A 501 -26.91 15.59 5.25
N ILE A 502 -25.79 15.01 5.69
CA ILE A 502 -24.76 15.78 6.44
C ILE A 502 -23.67 16.25 5.49
N SER A 503 -23.63 17.57 5.29
CA SER A 503 -22.57 18.25 4.54
C SER A 503 -21.63 18.95 5.51
N LEU A 504 -20.34 18.65 5.40
CA LEU A 504 -19.31 19.32 6.19
C LEU A 504 -19.01 20.75 5.74
N PRO A 505 -18.33 21.55 6.61
CA PRO A 505 -17.71 22.78 6.18
C PRO A 505 -16.76 22.52 5.00
N TRP A 506 -16.56 23.55 4.20
CA TRP A 506 -15.54 23.52 3.18
C TRP A 506 -14.16 23.51 3.83
N SER A 507 -13.23 22.78 3.23
CA SER A 507 -11.80 22.92 3.50
C SER A 507 -11.37 24.37 3.30
N GLU A 508 -10.25 24.74 3.91
CA GLU A 508 -9.51 25.91 3.47
C GLU A 508 -9.19 25.79 1.97
N ALA A 509 -9.25 26.93 1.27
CA ALA A 509 -9.08 26.93 -0.18
C ALA A 509 -7.59 26.84 -0.54
N PHE A 510 -7.21 25.77 -1.23
CA PHE A 510 -5.86 25.58 -1.73
C PHE A 510 -5.66 26.34 -3.05
N ALA A 511 -4.64 27.18 -3.13
CA ALA A 511 -4.31 27.95 -4.32
C ALA A 511 -3.23 27.24 -5.16
N PHE A 512 -3.39 27.27 -6.48
CA PHE A 512 -2.41 26.73 -7.42
C PHE A 512 -2.34 27.59 -8.69
N ASN A 513 -1.24 27.50 -9.43
CA ASN A 513 -1.03 28.26 -10.66
C ASN A 513 -0.78 27.31 -11.83
N THR A 514 -1.55 27.44 -12.90
CA THR A 514 -1.23 26.74 -14.15
C THR A 514 0.00 27.37 -14.78
N PRO A 515 1.02 26.58 -15.19
CA PRO A 515 2.17 27.12 -15.88
C PRO A 515 1.78 27.74 -17.23
N ALA A 516 2.67 28.56 -17.78
CA ALA A 516 2.49 29.09 -19.13
C ALA A 516 2.38 27.96 -20.16
N LEU A 517 1.61 28.19 -21.22
CA LEU A 517 1.54 27.27 -22.35
C LEU A 517 2.91 27.26 -23.03
N LYS A 518 3.69 26.21 -22.76
CA LYS A 518 4.94 25.97 -23.48
C LYS A 518 4.58 25.35 -24.82
N PHE A 519 5.04 25.94 -25.92
CA PHE A 519 5.07 25.24 -27.20
C PHE A 519 5.98 24.02 -27.00
N ALA A 520 5.45 22.82 -27.24
CA ALA A 520 6.22 21.60 -27.13
C ALA A 520 7.32 21.60 -28.21
N PHE A 521 8.57 21.78 -27.78
CA PHE A 521 9.74 21.34 -28.51
C PHE A 521 10.35 20.19 -27.68
N ASN A 522 10.38 18.98 -28.25
CA ASN A 522 10.84 17.78 -27.57
C ASN A 522 12.32 17.92 -27.16
N ASN A 523 12.58 18.07 -25.86
CA ASN A 523 13.92 18.15 -25.27
C ASN A 523 14.45 16.76 -24.88
N ASN A 524 14.56 15.83 -25.83
CA ASN A 524 15.26 14.56 -25.56
C ASN A 524 16.74 14.67 -25.97
N MET A 525 17.52 15.35 -25.13
CA MET A 525 18.92 15.01 -24.88
C MET A 525 19.04 14.73 -23.39
N ASP A 526 19.50 13.52 -23.04
CA ASP A 526 19.84 13.10 -21.69
C ASP A 526 20.59 14.17 -20.88
N ASP A 527 20.33 14.17 -19.58
CA ASP A 527 20.78 15.06 -18.50
C ASP A 527 22.32 15.23 -18.37
N GLN A 528 22.99 15.76 -19.40
CA GLN A 528 24.33 16.33 -19.29
C GLN A 528 24.36 17.75 -19.89
N GLU A 529 24.82 18.72 -19.10
CA GLU A 529 24.69 20.14 -19.43
C GLU A 529 25.68 20.63 -20.51
N VAL A 530 25.19 20.98 -21.70
CA VAL A 530 25.87 21.88 -22.64
C VAL A 530 25.98 23.25 -21.98
N LEU A 531 27.21 23.74 -21.82
CA LEU A 531 27.49 25.03 -21.21
C LEU A 531 27.71 26.09 -22.29
N ILE A 532 26.90 27.15 -22.27
CA ILE A 532 27.07 28.31 -23.14
C ILE A 532 27.55 29.50 -22.33
N TYR A 533 28.74 30.02 -22.63
CA TYR A 533 29.38 31.08 -21.88
C TYR A 533 30.29 31.97 -22.77
N PRO A 534 30.60 33.21 -22.35
CA PRO A 534 29.98 33.91 -21.23
C PRO A 534 28.50 34.23 -21.55
N ASN A 535 27.65 34.24 -20.53
CA ASN A 535 26.29 34.74 -20.66
C ASN A 535 26.05 35.68 -19.48
N PRO A 536 26.09 37.01 -19.68
CA PRO A 536 26.07 37.71 -20.98
C PRO A 536 27.39 37.72 -21.78
N PHE A 537 27.32 37.99 -23.10
CA PHE A 537 28.48 38.09 -24.02
C PHE A 537 28.46 39.39 -24.86
N SER A 538 29.60 39.74 -25.48
CA SER A 538 29.78 40.90 -26.37
C SER A 538 30.11 40.49 -27.81
N ASP A 539 31.24 39.83 -28.03
CA ASP A 539 31.70 39.51 -29.40
C ASP A 539 31.58 38.02 -29.74
N TYR A 540 31.93 37.16 -28.78
CA TYR A 540 32.00 35.71 -28.99
C TYR A 540 31.21 34.95 -27.93
N LEU A 541 30.59 33.86 -28.38
CA LEU A 541 29.89 32.90 -27.54
C LEU A 541 30.58 31.55 -27.64
N GLN A 542 30.90 30.96 -26.49
CA GLN A 542 31.49 29.63 -26.38
C GLN A 542 30.42 28.62 -26.01
N ILE A 543 30.45 27.47 -26.68
CA ILE A 543 29.54 26.36 -26.47
C ILE A 543 30.38 25.13 -26.17
N GLN A 544 30.30 24.65 -24.93
CA GLN A 544 30.98 23.47 -24.43
C GLN A 544 29.97 22.32 -24.37
N LEU A 545 30.22 21.26 -25.13
CA LEU A 545 29.42 20.05 -25.20
C LEU A 545 29.87 19.07 -24.10
N PRO A 546 28.95 18.23 -23.59
CA PRO A 546 29.25 17.29 -22.51
C PRO A 546 30.22 16.18 -22.95
N GLU A 547 30.21 15.81 -24.22
CA GLU A 547 31.07 14.76 -24.79
C GLU A 547 31.87 15.27 -25.99
N ILE A 548 32.98 14.59 -26.28
CA ILE A 548 33.79 14.81 -27.46
C ILE A 548 33.08 14.19 -28.66
N LEU A 549 32.80 15.01 -29.67
CA LEU A 549 32.04 14.60 -30.84
C LEU A 549 32.89 14.67 -32.11
N ASP A 550 32.59 13.76 -33.04
CA ASP A 550 33.13 13.71 -34.40
C ASP A 550 31.96 13.71 -35.40
N GLU A 551 31.15 14.77 -35.35
CA GLU A 551 29.97 14.92 -36.19
C GLU A 551 29.72 16.37 -36.64
N LYS A 552 28.77 16.52 -37.57
CA LYS A 552 28.30 17.84 -38.01
C LYS A 552 27.18 18.32 -37.10
N ILE A 553 27.31 19.54 -36.59
CA ILE A 553 26.34 20.21 -35.73
C ILE A 553 25.81 21.45 -36.44
N HIS A 554 24.52 21.72 -36.26
CA HIS A 554 23.84 22.92 -36.73
C HIS A 554 23.52 23.83 -35.54
N ILE A 555 23.86 25.11 -35.66
CA ILE A 555 23.63 26.11 -34.61
C ILE A 555 22.88 27.29 -35.20
N GLU A 556 21.84 27.73 -34.51
CA GLU A 556 21.06 28.91 -34.85
C GLU A 556 21.00 29.90 -33.69
N ILE A 557 21.14 31.19 -33.97
CA ILE A 557 20.76 32.26 -33.06
C ILE A 557 19.40 32.80 -33.52
N VAL A 558 18.41 32.69 -32.64
CA VAL A 558 17.03 33.06 -32.91
C VAL A 558 16.59 34.15 -31.94
N SER A 559 15.90 35.18 -32.42
CA SER A 559 15.25 36.14 -31.53
C SER A 559 14.21 35.46 -30.64
N LEU A 560 13.85 36.08 -29.52
CA LEU A 560 12.72 35.60 -28.69
C LEU A 560 11.38 35.56 -29.44
N THR A 561 11.28 36.23 -30.59
CA THR A 561 10.11 36.20 -31.47
C THR A 561 10.17 35.12 -32.55
N GLY A 562 11.21 34.27 -32.55
CA GLY A 562 11.36 33.14 -33.49
C GLY A 562 12.03 33.49 -34.82
N VAL A 563 12.61 34.68 -34.97
CA VAL A 563 13.34 35.07 -36.20
C VAL A 563 14.78 34.58 -36.12
N VAL A 564 15.20 33.74 -37.06
CA VAL A 564 16.59 33.27 -37.18
C VAL A 564 17.48 34.42 -37.67
N LEU A 565 18.51 34.75 -36.88
CA LEU A 565 19.45 35.85 -37.12
C LEU A 565 20.81 35.35 -37.61
N ASP A 566 21.24 34.18 -37.12
CA ASP A 566 22.42 33.48 -37.62
C ASP A 566 22.14 31.99 -37.64
N SER A 567 22.70 31.27 -38.61
CA SER A 567 22.48 29.83 -38.81
C SER A 567 23.70 29.23 -39.52
N ARG A 568 24.45 28.37 -38.81
CA ARG A 568 25.74 27.85 -39.28
C ARG A 568 25.90 26.37 -38.95
N TYR A 569 26.68 25.69 -39.79
CA TYR A 569 27.11 24.32 -39.53
C TYR A 569 28.58 24.27 -39.12
N PHE A 570 28.87 23.47 -38.10
CA PHE A 570 30.22 23.17 -37.63
C PHE A 570 30.50 21.69 -37.83
N ILE A 571 31.71 21.36 -38.26
CA ILE A 571 32.19 19.98 -38.28
C ILE A 571 33.16 19.86 -37.11
N LEU A 572 32.77 19.08 -36.10
CA LEU A 572 33.66 18.77 -34.98
C LEU A 572 34.55 17.60 -35.37
N ASN A 573 35.84 17.74 -35.10
CA ASN A 573 36.85 16.72 -35.35
C ASN A 573 37.47 16.31 -34.02
N ASN A 574 36.77 15.48 -33.27
CA ASN A 574 37.19 15.01 -31.96
C ASN A 574 37.38 16.17 -30.94
N THR A 575 36.44 17.12 -30.93
CA THR A 575 36.39 18.23 -29.97
C THR A 575 35.01 18.33 -29.33
N ASN A 576 34.91 19.00 -28.18
CA ASN A 576 33.65 19.26 -27.48
C ASN A 576 33.39 20.76 -27.28
N TYR A 577 34.00 21.61 -28.11
CA TYR A 577 33.95 23.06 -27.93
C TYR A 577 33.78 23.78 -29.27
N ILE A 578 32.91 24.78 -29.28
CA ILE A 578 32.60 25.64 -30.43
C ILE A 578 32.68 27.11 -30.01
N SER A 579 33.37 27.91 -30.82
CA SER A 579 33.39 29.38 -30.70
C SER A 579 32.58 29.99 -31.82
N LEU A 580 31.56 30.76 -31.46
CA LEU A 580 30.69 31.48 -32.38
C LEU A 580 31.00 32.99 -32.30
N ASP A 581 31.25 33.60 -33.45
CA ASP A 581 31.36 35.05 -33.61
C ASP A 581 29.96 35.65 -33.85
N ALA A 582 29.57 36.57 -33.00
CA ALA A 582 28.26 37.22 -33.00
C ALA A 582 28.35 38.74 -33.20
N THR A 583 29.50 39.26 -33.64
CA THR A 583 29.73 40.72 -33.81
C THR A 583 28.73 41.40 -34.75
N ASP A 584 28.15 40.66 -35.70
CA ASP A 584 27.14 41.15 -36.64
C ASP A 584 25.69 41.09 -36.10
N ILE A 585 25.49 40.58 -34.89
CA ILE A 585 24.17 40.43 -34.27
C ILE A 585 23.90 41.65 -33.36
N PRO A 586 22.76 42.34 -33.49
CA PRO A 586 22.43 43.46 -32.61
C PRO A 586 22.40 43.07 -31.12
N ALA A 587 22.59 44.02 -30.22
CA ALA A 587 22.41 43.75 -28.79
C ALA A 587 20.96 43.35 -28.47
N GLY A 588 20.77 42.31 -27.66
CA GLY A 588 19.45 41.74 -27.39
C GLY A 588 19.46 40.43 -26.60
N LEU A 589 18.26 39.89 -26.39
CA LEU A 589 18.05 38.55 -25.85
C LEU A 589 17.77 37.59 -27.01
N TYR A 590 18.51 36.49 -27.02
CA TYR A 590 18.48 35.51 -28.08
C TYR A 590 18.39 34.10 -27.52
N THR A 591 17.88 33.19 -28.32
CA THR A 591 17.93 31.75 -28.07
C THR A 591 18.96 31.15 -29.00
N VAL A 592 19.95 30.47 -28.45
CA VAL A 592 20.89 29.65 -29.22
C VAL A 592 20.31 28.26 -29.28
N ILE A 593 20.05 27.76 -30.48
CA ILE A 593 19.55 26.41 -30.76
C ILE A 593 20.71 25.60 -31.33
N LEU A 594 20.92 24.40 -30.80
CA LEU A 594 21.92 23.46 -31.26
C LEU A 594 21.22 22.16 -31.66
N ALA A 595 21.45 21.71 -32.88
CA ALA A 595 20.89 20.48 -33.44
C ALA A 595 21.99 19.58 -33.98
N THR A 596 21.99 18.31 -33.57
CA THR A 596 22.91 17.29 -34.11
C THR A 596 22.29 16.52 -35.26
N ASN A 597 23.11 15.83 -36.06
CA ASN A 597 22.62 14.99 -37.15
C ASN A 597 21.69 13.86 -36.68
N ALA A 598 21.79 13.45 -35.42
CA ALA A 598 20.90 12.47 -34.78
C ALA A 598 19.50 13.04 -34.44
N GLY A 599 19.19 14.29 -34.81
CA GLY A 599 17.89 14.92 -34.59
C GLY A 599 17.66 15.40 -33.16
N LYS A 600 18.68 15.36 -32.31
CA LYS A 600 18.65 15.88 -30.95
C LYS A 600 18.81 17.40 -30.97
N ILE A 601 17.92 18.14 -30.29
CA ILE A 601 17.88 19.60 -30.29
C ILE A 601 17.95 20.12 -28.85
N ARG A 602 18.80 21.12 -28.58
CA ARG A 602 18.85 21.85 -27.30
C ARG A 602 18.81 23.35 -27.56
N SER A 603 18.22 24.12 -26.65
CA SER A 603 18.23 25.58 -26.74
C SER A 603 18.52 26.25 -25.40
N GLN A 604 19.31 27.34 -25.41
CA GLN A 604 19.56 28.17 -24.22
C GLN A 604 19.42 29.65 -24.54
N VAL A 605 18.83 30.40 -23.62
CA VAL A 605 18.68 31.85 -23.74
C VAL A 605 19.98 32.55 -23.34
N VAL A 606 20.49 33.40 -24.22
CA VAL A 606 21.71 34.18 -24.04
C VAL A 606 21.44 35.67 -24.21
N LYS A 607 22.23 36.49 -23.52
CA LYS A 607 22.13 37.95 -23.59
C LYS A 607 23.38 38.53 -24.26
N LEU A 608 23.18 39.23 -25.37
CA LEU A 608 24.21 39.95 -26.11
C LEU A 608 24.11 41.44 -25.78
N TYR A 609 25.22 42.06 -25.41
CA TYR A 609 25.32 43.51 -25.25
C TYR A 609 26.30 44.10 -26.26
N SER A 610 26.06 45.33 -26.69
CA SER A 610 27.08 46.12 -27.36
C SER A 610 28.08 46.62 -26.31
N GLU A 611 29.38 46.48 -26.57
CA GLU A 611 30.39 47.25 -25.82
C GLU A 611 30.27 48.76 -26.05
#